data_AF-A0A4R2NLZ6-F1
#
_entry.id   AF-A0A4R2NLZ6-F1
#
_cell.length_a   1.000
_cell.length_b   1.000
_cell.length_c   1.000
_cell.angle_alpha   90.00
_cell.angle_beta   90.00
_cell.angle_gamma   90.00
#
_symmetry.space_group_name_H-M   'P 1'
#
loop_
_entity.id
_entity.type
_entity.pdbx_description
1 polymer ?
#
loop_
_entity_poly.entity_id
_entity_poly.type
_entity_poly.pdbx_seq_one_letter_code
_entity_poly.pdbx_strand_id
1 'polypeptide(L)'
;MMKEILMILALQLIYVPTFTLRTIMLVKGYTLNASFLGFVEAAVYVFGLSLVFSGDQNFISMLVYALGFGLGILIGSKIEQELAIGYTSIQVNTLQKNEELISQLRFEGYGVTVFEGHGRDSIRYKMEILTKRNQEEGLFELIEEYEPQAFIISYEPRKFQGGFLLKAMKKRRRKRKKLKENATL
;
A
#
# COMPACT_ATOMS: atom_id res chain seq x y z
N MET A 1 35.78 15.50 -7.26
CA MET A 1 35.42 15.41 -5.82
C MET A 1 33.97 15.80 -5.48
N MET A 2 33.60 17.07 -5.22
CA MET A 2 32.24 17.37 -4.70
C MET A 2 31.11 17.08 -5.71
N LYS A 3 31.36 17.29 -7.01
CA LYS A 3 30.41 16.97 -8.09
C LYS A 3 30.15 15.47 -8.23
N GLU A 4 31.18 14.62 -8.11
CA GLU A 4 31.01 13.15 -8.14
C GLU A 4 30.16 12.67 -6.97
N ILE A 5 30.44 13.16 -5.76
CA ILE A 5 29.71 12.78 -4.55
C ILE A 5 28.21 13.13 -4.69
N LEU A 6 27.90 14.31 -5.21
CA LEU A 6 26.53 14.74 -5.50
C LEU A 6 25.84 13.86 -6.57
N MET A 7 26.57 13.47 -7.62
CA MET A 7 26.03 12.58 -8.64
C MET A 7 25.77 11.17 -8.11
N ILE A 8 26.66 10.63 -7.26
CA ILE A 8 26.47 9.34 -6.59
C ILE A 8 25.22 9.39 -5.71
N LEU A 9 25.05 10.46 -4.92
CA LEU A 9 23.88 10.64 -4.09
C LEU A 9 22.59 10.71 -4.92
N ALA A 10 22.56 11.54 -5.96
CA ALA A 10 21.40 11.69 -6.84
C ALA A 10 21.03 10.37 -7.53
N LEU A 11 22.03 9.62 -7.99
CA LEU A 11 21.84 8.30 -8.59
C LEU A 11 21.23 7.33 -7.58
N GLN A 12 21.72 7.29 -6.33
CA GLN A 12 21.14 6.43 -5.29
C GLN A 12 19.70 6.81 -4.93
N LEU A 13 19.39 8.11 -4.90
CA LEU A 13 18.03 8.60 -4.67
C LEU A 13 17.06 8.28 -5.81
N ILE A 14 17.54 7.82 -6.97
CA ILE A 14 16.69 7.30 -8.05
C ILE A 14 16.66 5.77 -8.02
N TYR A 15 17.84 5.15 -7.90
CA TYR A 15 18.00 3.70 -7.95
C TYR A 15 17.27 3.00 -6.81
N VAL A 16 17.50 3.42 -5.56
CA VAL A 16 16.99 2.69 -4.38
C VAL A 16 15.49 2.81 -4.18
N PRO A 17 14.85 3.97 -4.39
CA PRO A 17 13.40 4.04 -4.41
C PRO A 17 12.79 3.15 -5.50
N THR A 18 13.39 3.13 -6.69
CA THR A 18 12.93 2.27 -7.81
C THR A 18 13.03 0.78 -7.43
N PHE A 19 14.16 0.37 -6.86
CA PHE A 19 14.38 -0.99 -6.35
C PHE A 19 13.37 -1.38 -5.27
N THR A 20 13.12 -0.47 -4.33
CA THR A 20 12.15 -0.65 -3.25
C THR A 20 10.74 -0.83 -3.82
N LEU A 21 10.31 0.07 -4.71
CA LEU A 21 8.99 0.02 -5.34
C LEU A 21 8.81 -1.25 -6.17
N ARG A 22 9.80 -1.65 -6.97
CA ARG A 22 9.78 -2.92 -7.71
C ARG A 22 9.55 -4.10 -6.77
N THR A 23 10.33 -4.15 -5.68
CA THR A 23 10.25 -5.24 -4.70
C THR A 23 8.86 -5.31 -4.08
N ILE A 24 8.29 -4.18 -3.67
CA ILE A 24 6.95 -4.14 -3.10
C ILE A 24 5.90 -4.58 -4.14
N MET A 25 5.99 -4.10 -5.39
CA MET A 25 5.08 -4.52 -6.45
C MET A 25 5.13 -6.03 -6.70
N LEU A 26 6.30 -6.65 -6.61
CA LEU A 26 6.48 -8.09 -6.75
C LEU A 26 5.81 -8.85 -5.59
N VAL A 27 6.01 -8.42 -4.34
CA VAL A 27 5.36 -9.00 -3.15
C VAL A 27 3.84 -8.88 -3.23
N LYS A 28 3.34 -7.76 -3.76
CA LYS A 28 1.90 -7.50 -3.97
C LYS A 28 1.31 -8.18 -5.21
N GLY A 29 2.11 -8.89 -6.01
CA GLY A 29 1.67 -9.65 -7.17
C GLY A 29 1.44 -8.83 -8.45
N TYR A 30 1.86 -7.55 -8.49
CA TYR A 30 1.81 -6.70 -9.68
C TYR A 30 2.99 -6.99 -10.62
N THR A 31 3.02 -8.20 -11.18
CA THR A 31 4.17 -8.71 -11.94
C THR A 31 4.54 -7.85 -13.14
N LEU A 32 3.57 -7.37 -13.92
CA LEU A 32 3.85 -6.52 -15.10
C LEU A 32 4.51 -5.19 -14.72
N ASN A 33 4.00 -4.52 -13.68
CA ASN A 33 4.56 -3.26 -13.21
C ASN A 33 5.95 -3.47 -12.59
N ALA A 34 6.13 -4.56 -11.85
CA ALA A 34 7.43 -4.95 -11.30
C ALA A 34 8.45 -5.25 -12.41
N SER A 35 8.05 -5.91 -13.51
CA SER A 35 8.92 -6.16 -14.65
C SER A 35 9.36 -4.85 -15.34
N PHE A 36 8.44 -3.91 -15.52
CA PHE A 36 8.78 -2.60 -16.10
C PHE A 36 9.74 -1.81 -15.20
N LEU A 37 9.46 -1.74 -13.90
CA LEU A 37 10.38 -1.10 -12.95
C LEU A 37 11.74 -1.79 -12.90
N GLY A 38 11.77 -3.12 -12.97
CA GLY A 38 13.03 -3.89 -13.02
C GLY A 38 13.85 -3.61 -14.28
N PHE A 39 13.21 -3.38 -15.42
CA PHE A 39 13.91 -2.95 -16.64
C PHE A 39 14.56 -1.57 -16.46
N VAL A 40 13.81 -0.60 -15.91
CA VAL A 40 14.33 0.75 -15.64
C VAL A 40 15.45 0.71 -14.60
N GLU A 41 15.25 -0.08 -13.52
CA GLU A 41 16.25 -0.31 -12.48
C GLU A 41 17.54 -0.87 -13.07
N ALA A 42 17.46 -1.87 -13.95
CA ALA A 42 18.64 -2.47 -14.58
C ALA A 42 19.41 -1.44 -15.43
N ALA A 43 18.71 -0.57 -16.17
CA ALA A 43 19.34 0.51 -16.91
C ALA A 43 20.07 1.48 -15.97
N VAL A 44 19.39 1.96 -14.92
CA VAL A 44 19.98 2.86 -13.91
C VAL A 44 21.18 2.21 -13.23
N TYR A 45 21.09 0.92 -12.92
CA TYR A 45 22.17 0.16 -12.28
C TYR A 45 23.42 0.12 -13.15
N VAL A 46 23.30 -0.19 -14.45
CA VAL A 46 24.46 -0.26 -15.37
C VAL A 46 25.15 1.10 -15.49
N PHE A 47 24.39 2.18 -15.70
CA PHE A 47 24.96 3.54 -15.78
C PHE A 47 25.56 3.98 -14.44
N GLY A 48 24.87 3.66 -13.35
CA GLY A 48 25.29 4.00 -12.00
C GLY A 48 26.57 3.31 -11.57
N LEU A 49 26.68 2.02 -11.85
CA LEU A 49 27.88 1.23 -11.58
C LEU A 49 29.08 1.80 -12.33
N SER A 50 28.91 2.13 -13.61
CA SER A 50 29.97 2.77 -14.41
C SER A 50 30.44 4.09 -13.78
N LEU A 51 29.52 4.91 -13.27
CA LEU A 51 29.83 6.20 -12.67
C LEU A 51 30.58 6.06 -11.34
N VAL A 52 30.18 5.10 -10.50
CA VAL A 52 30.81 4.85 -9.19
C VAL A 52 32.21 4.27 -9.37
N PHE A 53 32.39 3.32 -10.30
CA PHE A 53 33.68 2.66 -10.52
C PHE A 53 34.69 3.52 -11.28
N SER A 54 34.24 4.47 -12.10
CA SER A 54 35.12 5.38 -12.85
C SER A 54 35.57 6.60 -12.02
N GLY A 55 34.99 6.82 -10.84
CA GLY A 55 35.33 7.95 -9.96
C GLY A 55 36.37 7.60 -8.90
N ASP A 56 36.83 8.62 -8.17
CA ASP A 56 37.77 8.46 -7.06
C ASP A 56 37.11 7.71 -5.89
N GLN A 57 37.61 6.50 -5.60
CA GLN A 57 37.12 5.62 -4.53
C GLN A 57 37.60 6.06 -3.14
N ASN A 58 37.26 7.29 -2.75
CA ASN A 58 37.57 7.83 -1.44
C ASN A 58 36.57 7.32 -0.38
N PHE A 59 37.02 7.20 0.87
CA PHE A 59 36.18 6.76 2.00
C PHE A 59 34.89 7.59 2.16
N ILE A 60 34.97 8.90 1.89
CA ILE A 60 33.82 9.81 1.91
C ILE A 60 32.78 9.43 0.85
N SER A 61 33.21 9.08 -0.37
CA SER A 61 32.30 8.68 -1.45
C SER A 61 31.53 7.40 -1.09
N MET A 62 32.21 6.43 -0.44
CA MET A 62 31.56 5.20 0.04
C MET A 62 30.55 5.48 1.15
N LEU A 63 30.87 6.40 2.05
CA LEU A 63 29.97 6.79 3.15
C LEU A 63 28.72 7.50 2.61
N VAL A 64 28.87 8.39 1.63
CA VAL A 64 27.73 9.04 0.95
C VAL A 64 26.89 8.04 0.16
N TYR A 65 27.50 7.04 -0.47
CA TYR A 65 26.78 5.94 -1.11
C TYR A 65 25.90 5.19 -0.10
N ALA A 66 26.45 4.82 1.06
CA ALA A 66 25.71 4.12 2.12
C ALA A 66 24.57 4.97 2.70
N LEU A 67 24.80 6.27 2.93
CA LEU A 67 23.77 7.20 3.39
C LEU A 67 22.68 7.40 2.34
N GLY A 68 23.06 7.58 1.07
CA GLY A 68 22.13 7.71 -0.04
C GLY A 68 21.25 6.47 -0.19
N PHE A 69 21.80 5.28 0.05
CA PHE A 69 21.05 4.04 0.06
C PHE A 69 20.00 4.01 1.18
N GLY A 70 20.39 4.34 2.41
CA GLY A 70 19.44 4.42 3.54
C GLY A 70 18.33 5.45 3.30
N LEU A 71 18.68 6.64 2.83
CA LEU A 71 17.71 7.69 2.49
C LEU A 71 16.77 7.25 1.36
N GLY A 72 17.31 6.56 0.35
CA GLY A 72 16.53 6.02 -0.74
C GLY A 72 15.48 4.99 -0.28
N ILE A 73 15.80 4.15 0.72
CA ILE A 73 14.81 3.22 1.30
C ILE A 73 13.68 4.00 1.97
N LEU A 74 14.00 5.03 2.77
CA LEU A 74 12.99 5.85 3.43
C LEU A 74 12.06 6.53 2.42
N ILE A 75 12.62 7.11 1.36
CA ILE A 75 11.84 7.74 0.29
C ILE A 75 11.00 6.71 -0.46
N GLY A 76 11.60 5.57 -0.86
CA GLY A 76 10.87 4.50 -1.55
C GLY A 76 9.71 3.95 -0.73
N SER A 77 9.92 3.78 0.57
CA SER A 77 8.89 3.32 1.51
C SER A 77 7.77 4.36 1.66
N LYS A 78 8.12 5.64 1.77
CA LYS A 78 7.14 6.72 1.83
C LYS A 78 6.31 6.82 0.55
N ILE A 79 6.94 6.70 -0.62
CA ILE A 79 6.22 6.69 -1.91
C ILE A 79 5.23 5.52 -1.97
N GLU A 80 5.60 4.34 -1.46
CA GLU A 80 4.66 3.21 -1.40
C GLU A 80 3.47 3.46 -0.47
N GLN A 81 3.72 4.03 0.71
CA GLN A 81 2.66 4.37 1.66
C GLN A 81 1.64 5.32 1.03
N GLU A 82 2.10 6.36 0.33
CA GLU A 82 1.26 7.33 -0.39
C GLU A 82 0.51 6.70 -1.58
N LEU A 83 1.14 5.76 -2.29
CA LEU A 83 0.47 5.01 -3.36
C LEU A 83 -0.65 4.12 -2.83
N ALA A 84 -0.62 3.77 -1.53
CA ALA A 84 -1.64 3.02 -0.80
C ALA A 84 -2.18 1.81 -1.60
N ILE A 85 -1.23 1.03 -2.14
CA ILE A 85 -1.52 0.01 -3.14
C ILE A 85 -2.19 -1.21 -2.48
N GLY A 86 -3.33 -1.60 -3.04
CA GLY A 86 -3.99 -2.87 -2.72
C GLY A 86 -5.17 -2.73 -1.77
N TYR A 87 -5.43 -3.81 -1.03
CA TYR A 87 -6.54 -3.93 -0.11
C TYR A 87 -6.03 -4.47 1.22
N THR A 88 -6.74 -4.11 2.28
CA THR A 88 -6.55 -4.67 3.61
C THR A 88 -7.86 -5.31 4.08
N SER A 89 -7.75 -6.46 4.75
CA SER A 89 -8.85 -7.10 5.46
C SER A 89 -8.70 -6.78 6.94
N ILE A 90 -9.66 -6.06 7.48
CA ILE A 90 -9.67 -5.64 8.88
C ILE A 90 -10.65 -6.52 9.63
N GLN A 91 -10.16 -7.14 10.71
CA GLN A 91 -10.97 -7.88 11.66
C GLN A 91 -11.15 -7.05 12.91
N VAL A 92 -12.41 -6.82 13.28
CA VAL A 92 -12.80 -6.04 14.45
C VAL A 92 -13.52 -6.97 15.41
N ASN A 93 -13.00 -7.12 16.63
CA ASN A 93 -13.63 -7.94 17.66
C ASN A 93 -14.25 -7.06 18.72
N THR A 94 -15.54 -7.29 19.02
CA THR A 94 -16.31 -6.52 20.01
C THR A 94 -16.97 -7.46 21.02
N LEU A 95 -17.25 -6.92 22.20
CA LEU A 95 -17.95 -7.62 23.29
C LEU A 95 -19.44 -7.79 23.01
N GLN A 96 -20.04 -6.79 22.35
CA GLN A 96 -21.46 -6.74 22.04
C GLN A 96 -21.66 -6.50 20.54
N LYS A 97 -22.87 -6.82 20.06
CA LYS A 97 -23.24 -6.59 18.67
C LYS A 97 -23.65 -5.14 18.50
N ASN A 98 -22.75 -4.33 17.96
CA ASN A 98 -23.04 -2.93 17.65
C ASN A 98 -23.69 -2.81 16.27
N GLU A 99 -25.03 -2.88 16.24
CA GLU A 99 -25.81 -2.74 15.00
C GLU A 99 -25.70 -1.34 14.37
N GLU A 100 -25.43 -0.32 15.18
CA GLU A 100 -25.24 1.06 14.71
C GLU A 100 -23.96 1.17 13.88
N LEU A 101 -22.83 0.70 14.42
CA LEU A 101 -21.56 0.63 13.70
C LEU A 101 -21.70 -0.22 12.42
N ILE A 102 -22.34 -1.39 12.49
CA ILE A 102 -22.56 -2.25 11.31
C ILE A 102 -23.37 -1.50 10.23
N SER A 103 -24.42 -0.79 10.64
CA SER A 103 -25.27 -0.03 9.73
C SER A 103 -24.51 1.14 9.11
N GLN A 104 -23.75 1.87 9.91
CA GLN A 104 -22.95 3.01 9.46
C GLN A 104 -21.84 2.58 8.49
N LEU A 105 -21.13 1.50 8.79
CA LEU A 105 -20.12 0.94 7.89
C LEU A 105 -20.71 0.56 6.53
N ARG A 106 -21.91 -0.05 6.53
CA ARG A 106 -22.62 -0.39 5.28
C ARG A 106 -23.10 0.84 4.53
N PHE A 107 -23.53 1.89 5.24
CA PHE A 107 -23.94 3.17 4.67
C PHE A 107 -22.79 3.88 3.97
N GLU A 108 -21.61 3.92 4.60
CA GLU A 108 -20.35 4.43 4.02
C GLU A 108 -19.83 3.57 2.85
N GLY A 109 -20.45 2.41 2.63
CA GLY A 109 -20.18 1.53 1.49
C GLY A 109 -19.11 0.48 1.75
N TYR A 110 -18.70 0.26 3.01
CA TYR A 110 -17.84 -0.84 3.40
C TYR A 110 -18.60 -2.18 3.33
N GLY A 111 -17.92 -3.20 2.79
CA GLY A 111 -18.43 -4.56 2.82
C GLY A 111 -18.11 -5.20 4.17
N VAL A 112 -19.12 -5.33 5.03
CA VAL A 112 -18.96 -5.91 6.38
C VAL A 112 -19.66 -7.27 6.47
N THR A 113 -18.91 -8.28 6.90
CA THR A 113 -19.43 -9.59 7.29
C THR A 113 -19.34 -9.72 8.80
N VAL A 114 -20.43 -10.11 9.46
CA VAL A 114 -20.50 -10.23 10.92
C VAL A 114 -20.57 -11.70 11.29
N PHE A 115 -19.74 -12.09 12.25
CA PHE A 115 -19.68 -13.42 12.83
C PHE A 115 -20.01 -13.32 14.32
N GLU A 116 -20.76 -14.30 14.81
CA GLU A 116 -20.97 -14.56 16.23
C GLU A 116 -20.08 -15.74 16.64
N GLY A 117 -19.34 -15.57 17.72
CA GLY A 117 -18.45 -16.60 18.25
C GLY A 117 -18.62 -16.76 19.75
N HIS A 118 -18.27 -17.93 20.26
CA HIS A 118 -18.27 -18.22 21.69
C HIS A 118 -16.84 -18.15 22.23
N GLY A 119 -16.59 -17.17 23.09
CA GLY A 119 -15.36 -17.10 23.88
C GLY A 119 -15.45 -17.98 25.12
N ARG A 120 -14.38 -18.01 25.92
CA ARG A 120 -14.32 -18.77 27.17
C ARG A 120 -15.45 -18.39 28.14
N ASP A 121 -15.70 -17.09 28.25
CA ASP A 121 -16.56 -16.52 29.31
C ASP A 121 -17.86 -15.91 28.75
N SER A 122 -17.93 -15.61 27.44
CA SER A 122 -19.08 -14.92 26.84
C SER A 122 -19.15 -15.11 25.32
N ILE A 123 -20.31 -14.81 24.74
CA ILE A 123 -20.44 -14.57 23.30
C ILE A 123 -19.59 -13.34 22.93
N ARG A 124 -18.97 -13.38 21.75
CA ARG A 124 -18.15 -12.32 21.16
C ARG A 124 -18.55 -12.14 19.70
N TYR A 125 -18.42 -10.92 19.21
CA TYR A 125 -18.72 -10.61 17.82
C TYR A 125 -17.43 -10.26 17.09
N LYS A 126 -17.33 -10.73 15.85
CA LYS A 126 -16.23 -10.41 14.96
C LYS A 126 -16.79 -9.87 13.66
N MET A 127 -16.29 -8.71 13.24
CA MET A 127 -16.59 -8.13 11.93
C MET A 127 -15.37 -8.29 11.04
N GLU A 128 -15.59 -8.75 9.81
CA GLU A 128 -14.57 -8.80 8.78
C GLU A 128 -14.92 -7.80 7.68
N ILE A 129 -14.00 -6.86 7.46
CA ILE A 129 -14.19 -5.70 6.59
C ILE A 129 -13.07 -5.68 5.57
N LEU A 130 -13.41 -5.84 4.29
CA LEU A 130 -12.44 -5.68 3.21
C LEU A 130 -12.50 -4.24 2.71
N THR A 131 -11.41 -3.50 2.88
CA THR A 131 -11.29 -2.12 2.41
C THR A 131 -10.05 -1.91 1.54
N LYS A 132 -10.00 -0.80 0.82
CA LYS A 132 -8.78 -0.37 0.14
C LYS A 132 -7.82 0.19 1.16
N ARG A 133 -6.51 0.00 0.95
CA ARG A 133 -5.48 0.51 1.86
C ARG A 133 -5.53 2.04 2.02
N ASN A 134 -5.93 2.77 0.98
CA ASN A 134 -6.12 4.22 1.05
C ASN A 134 -7.37 4.69 1.80
N GLN A 135 -8.22 3.76 2.26
CA GLN A 135 -9.43 4.03 3.06
C GLN A 135 -9.32 3.37 4.44
N GLU A 136 -8.16 2.81 4.77
CA GLU A 136 -7.93 2.13 6.05
C GLU A 136 -8.06 3.12 7.21
N GLU A 137 -7.37 4.26 7.14
CA GLU A 137 -7.37 5.26 8.22
C GLU A 137 -8.78 5.74 8.59
N GLY A 138 -9.58 6.16 7.61
CA GLY A 138 -10.97 6.58 7.85
C GLY A 138 -11.89 5.45 8.34
N LEU A 139 -11.56 4.18 8.06
CA LEU A 139 -12.26 3.04 8.65
C LEU A 139 -11.88 2.85 10.13
N PHE A 140 -10.60 3.01 10.47
CA PHE A 140 -10.15 2.97 11.87
C PHE A 140 -10.80 4.07 12.70
N GLU A 141 -10.80 5.31 12.20
CA GLU A 141 -11.46 6.45 12.87
C GLU A 141 -12.96 6.17 13.14
N LEU A 142 -13.66 5.65 12.13
CA LEU A 142 -15.08 5.31 12.26
C LEU A 142 -15.32 4.18 13.27
N ILE A 143 -14.45 3.17 13.33
CA ILE A 143 -14.58 2.09 14.32
C ILE A 143 -14.31 2.63 15.73
N GLU A 144 -13.29 3.47 15.89
CA GLU A 144 -12.91 4.04 17.19
C GLU A 144 -13.99 4.98 17.75
N GLU A 145 -14.69 5.72 16.89
CA GLU A 145 -15.81 6.59 17.28
C GLU A 145 -16.98 5.80 17.89
N TYR A 146 -17.35 4.67 17.29
CA TYR A 146 -18.52 3.88 17.72
C TYR A 146 -18.17 2.78 18.73
N GLU A 147 -16.97 2.23 18.66
CA GLU A 147 -16.49 1.12 19.51
C GLU A 147 -15.02 1.34 19.93
N PRO A 148 -14.75 2.27 20.87
CA PRO A 148 -13.39 2.58 21.31
C PRO A 148 -12.69 1.42 22.03
N GLN A 149 -13.45 0.41 22.48
CA GLN A 149 -12.92 -0.81 23.10
C GLN A 149 -12.73 -1.96 22.09
N ALA A 150 -12.96 -1.72 20.80
CA ALA A 150 -12.80 -2.74 19.77
C ALA A 150 -11.34 -3.19 19.65
N PHE A 151 -11.14 -4.50 19.49
CA PHE A 151 -9.84 -5.05 19.15
C PHE A 151 -9.73 -5.25 17.64
N ILE A 152 -8.86 -4.46 17.00
CA ILE A 152 -8.71 -4.39 15.55
C ILE A 152 -7.42 -5.08 15.10
N ILE A 153 -7.51 -5.93 14.07
CA ILE A 153 -6.37 -6.57 13.42
C ILE A 153 -6.45 -6.33 11.91
N SER A 154 -5.37 -5.83 11.32
CA SER A 154 -5.25 -5.61 9.87
C SER A 154 -4.46 -6.74 9.22
N TYR A 155 -4.98 -7.30 8.12
CA TYR A 155 -4.35 -8.35 7.33
C TYR A 155 -4.22 -7.89 5.88
N GLU A 156 -3.10 -8.18 5.24
CA GLU A 156 -2.90 -7.86 3.82
C GLU A 156 -3.19 -9.07 2.91
N PRO A 157 -4.38 -9.16 2.30
CA PRO A 157 -4.69 -10.21 1.34
C PRO A 157 -3.86 -10.08 0.04
N ARG A 158 -3.27 -11.21 -0.39
CA ARG A 158 -2.45 -11.28 -1.63
C ARG A 158 -3.25 -11.61 -2.89
N LYS A 159 -4.36 -12.33 -2.77
CA LYS A 159 -5.17 -12.78 -3.91
C LYS A 159 -6.65 -12.72 -3.56
N PHE A 160 -7.47 -12.28 -4.52
CA PHE A 160 -8.92 -12.19 -4.38
C PHE A 160 -9.61 -12.98 -5.49
N GLN A 161 -10.64 -13.73 -5.14
CA GLN A 161 -11.50 -14.42 -6.09
C GLN A 161 -12.96 -14.34 -5.62
N GLY A 162 -13.81 -13.64 -6.35
CA GLY A 162 -15.22 -13.41 -5.98
C GLY A 162 -15.45 -12.26 -4.98
N GLY A 163 -16.68 -12.13 -4.48
CA GLY A 163 -17.06 -11.14 -3.45
C GLY A 163 -17.83 -9.89 -3.93
N PHE A 164 -18.52 -9.22 -3.00
CA PHE A 164 -19.35 -8.02 -3.22
C PHE A 164 -18.54 -6.80 -3.71
N LEU A 165 -17.30 -6.63 -3.22
CA LEU A 165 -16.42 -5.53 -3.63
C LEU A 165 -16.17 -5.49 -5.15
N LEU A 166 -15.94 -6.65 -5.78
CA LEU A 166 -15.70 -6.73 -7.22
C LEU A 166 -16.91 -6.27 -8.04
N LYS A 167 -18.14 -6.50 -7.56
CA LYS A 167 -19.38 -6.08 -8.23
C LYS A 167 -19.60 -4.57 -8.11
N ALA A 168 -19.37 -3.98 -6.93
CA ALA A 168 -19.46 -2.53 -6.72
C ALA A 168 -18.41 -1.76 -7.58
N MET A 169 -17.19 -2.29 -7.70
CA MET A 169 -16.16 -1.72 -8.58
C MET A 169 -16.51 -1.81 -10.07
N LYS A 170 -17.13 -2.92 -10.52
CA LYS A 170 -17.62 -3.06 -11.90
C LYS A 170 -18.75 -2.06 -12.21
N LYS A 171 -19.62 -1.78 -11.23
CA LYS A 171 -20.70 -0.78 -11.33
C LYS A 171 -20.15 0.66 -11.41
N ARG A 172 -19.13 1.00 -10.60
CA ARG A 172 -18.47 2.34 -10.62
C ARG A 172 -17.69 2.58 -11.94
N ARG A 173 -17.03 1.55 -12.49
CA ARG A 173 -16.36 1.62 -13.82
C ARG A 173 -17.36 1.84 -14.96
N ARG A 174 -18.53 1.17 -14.93
CA ARG A 174 -19.62 1.41 -15.90
C ARG A 174 -20.21 2.83 -15.80
N LYS A 175 -20.41 3.35 -14.58
CA LYS A 175 -20.92 4.72 -14.37
C LYS A 175 -19.96 5.79 -14.90
N ARG A 176 -18.65 5.67 -14.61
CA ARG A 176 -17.60 6.57 -15.15
C ARG A 176 -17.46 6.52 -16.68
N LYS A 177 -17.67 5.36 -17.30
CA LYS A 177 -17.61 5.24 -18.77
C LYS A 177 -18.78 5.97 -19.45
N LYS A 178 -20.01 5.82 -18.91
CA LYS A 178 -21.20 6.56 -19.38
C LYS A 178 -21.08 8.08 -19.21
N LEU A 179 -20.47 8.54 -18.12
CA LEU A 179 -20.22 9.97 -17.88
C LEU A 179 -19.22 10.57 -18.87
N LYS A 180 -18.23 9.80 -19.35
CA LYS A 180 -17.31 10.24 -20.40
C LYS A 180 -17.97 10.24 -21.77
N GLU A 181 -18.74 9.20 -22.11
CA GLU A 181 -19.48 9.12 -23.38
C GLU A 181 -20.50 10.26 -23.52
N ASN A 182 -21.16 10.67 -22.44
CA ASN A 182 -22.12 11.79 -22.45
C ASN A 182 -21.47 13.18 -22.39
N ALA A 183 -20.17 13.29 -22.09
CA ALA A 183 -19.44 14.56 -22.07
C ALA A 183 -18.67 14.81 -23.39
N THR A 184 -18.79 13.91 -24.36
CA THR A 184 -18.14 14.00 -25.69
C THR A 184 -19.17 14.16 -26.82
N LEU A 185 -20.46 14.36 -26.46
CA LEU A 185 -21.58 14.74 -27.32
C LEU A 185 -22.01 16.15 -26.94
#